data_AF-A0A2H0WN43-F1
#
_entry.id   AF-A0A2H0WN43-F1
#
_cell.length_a   1.000
_cell.length_b   1.000
_cell.length_c   1.000
_cell.angle_alpha   90.00
_cell.angle_beta   90.00
_cell.angle_gamma   90.00
#
_symmetry.space_group_name_H-M   'P 1'
#
loop_
_entity.id
_entity.type
_entity.pdbx_description
1 polymer ?
#
loop_
_entity_poly.entity_id
_entity_poly.type
_entity_poly.pdbx_seq_one_letter_code
_entity_poly.pdbx_strand_id
1 'polypeptide(L)'
;MIKNTKTNPLAVNVKTGTVIGSVYSQLVGVTVTDVDLTLEFVYVNPRATTEGQVVARVTLLRAVGERLAKAIGETVLQHEAKKKGKN
;
A
#
# COMPACT_ATOMS: atom_id res chain seq x y z
N MET A 1 -39.42 0.67 2.42
CA MET A 1 -38.45 0.18 3.43
C MET A 1 -37.15 -0.14 2.70
N ILE A 2 -36.21 0.81 2.67
CA ILE A 2 -34.96 0.70 1.88
C ILE A 2 -33.94 -0.05 2.75
N LYS A 3 -33.54 -1.26 2.33
CA LYS A 3 -32.53 -2.07 3.02
C LYS A 3 -31.15 -1.49 2.73
N ASN A 4 -30.54 -0.90 3.76
CA ASN A 4 -29.20 -0.34 3.71
C ASN A 4 -28.19 -1.49 3.82
N THR A 5 -27.73 -2.04 2.69
CA THR A 5 -26.67 -3.04 2.65
C THR A 5 -25.34 -2.36 2.97
N LYS A 6 -24.86 -2.54 4.20
CA LYS A 6 -23.49 -2.19 4.62
C LYS A 6 -22.51 -3.05 3.81
N THR A 7 -21.96 -2.50 2.74
CA THR A 7 -20.78 -3.06 2.08
C THR A 7 -19.60 -2.84 3.01
N ASN A 8 -19.25 -3.87 3.80
CA ASN A 8 -18.01 -3.86 4.55
C ASN A 8 -16.85 -3.63 3.57
N PRO A 9 -15.92 -2.70 3.85
CA PRO A 9 -14.77 -2.47 2.98
C PRO A 9 -14.02 -3.79 2.81
N LEU A 10 -13.77 -4.16 1.54
CA LEU A 10 -13.05 -5.37 1.20
C LEU A 10 -11.65 -5.28 1.83
N ALA A 11 -11.42 -6.06 2.89
CA ALA A 11 -10.12 -6.17 3.52
C ALA A 11 -9.16 -6.86 2.54
N VAL A 12 -8.35 -6.06 1.84
CA VAL A 12 -7.32 -6.58 0.95
C VAL A 12 -6.14 -7.02 1.82
N ASN A 13 -6.08 -8.31 2.14
CA ASN A 13 -4.91 -8.91 2.80
C ASN A 13 -3.76 -9.03 1.80
N VAL A 14 -2.93 -7.99 1.72
CA VAL A 14 -1.70 -8.01 0.90
C VAL A 14 -0.67 -8.91 1.60
N LYS A 15 -0.32 -10.05 0.99
CA LYS A 15 0.82 -10.87 1.44
C LYS A 15 2.12 -10.13 1.11
N THR A 16 2.69 -9.42 2.08
CA THR A 16 3.93 -8.65 1.95
C THR A 16 5.17 -9.54 2.04
N GLY A 17 5.45 -10.30 0.98
CA GLY A 17 6.77 -10.89 0.78
C GLY A 17 7.76 -9.83 0.30
N THR A 18 8.35 -9.06 1.21
CA THR A 18 9.32 -8.02 0.85
C THR A 18 10.71 -8.39 1.36
N VAL A 19 11.63 -8.74 0.46
CA VAL A 19 13.07 -8.70 0.73
C VAL A 19 13.75 -7.86 -0.36
N ILE A 20 14.30 -6.72 0.09
CA ILE A 20 15.63 -6.13 -0.16
C ILE A 20 15.47 -4.60 -0.15
N GLY A 21 16.03 -3.94 0.87
CA GLY A 21 16.40 -2.52 0.84
C GLY A 21 15.88 -1.62 1.97
N SER A 22 14.76 -1.93 2.61
CA SER A 22 14.26 -1.19 3.79
C SER A 22 13.87 -2.17 4.88
N VAL A 23 14.72 -2.32 5.88
CA VAL A 23 14.65 -3.38 6.90
C VAL A 23 13.54 -3.12 7.94
N TYR A 24 12.87 -1.96 7.93
CA TYR A 24 12.07 -1.55 9.10
C TYR A 24 10.59 -1.27 8.87
N SER A 25 10.02 -1.39 7.67
CA SER A 25 8.57 -1.17 7.55
C SER A 25 7.96 -1.78 6.30
N GLN A 26 6.95 -2.64 6.48
CA GLN A 26 6.10 -3.15 5.43
C GLN A 26 4.84 -2.29 5.33
N LEU A 27 4.40 -1.97 4.12
CA LEU A 27 3.09 -1.35 3.93
C LEU A 27 2.01 -2.42 4.18
N VAL A 28 1.18 -2.20 5.19
CA VAL A 28 0.18 -3.20 5.63
C VAL A 28 -1.26 -2.77 5.39
N GLY A 29 -1.49 -1.46 5.21
CA GLY A 29 -2.83 -0.90 5.10
C GLY A 29 -2.87 0.25 4.12
N VAL A 30 -3.89 0.24 3.26
CA VAL A 30 -4.29 1.38 2.46
C VAL A 30 -5.76 1.62 2.73
N THR A 31 -6.06 2.78 3.30
CA THR A 31 -7.44 3.24 3.49
C THR A 31 -7.69 4.38 2.53
N VAL A 32 -8.79 4.32 1.78
CA VAL A 32 -9.17 5.37 0.84
C VAL A 32 -10.56 5.84 1.20
N THR A 33 -10.71 7.16 1.34
CA THR A 33 -11.99 7.83 1.50
C THR A 33 -12.26 8.71 0.28
N ASP A 34 -13.40 9.40 0.27
CA ASP A 34 -13.73 10.34 -0.79
C ASP A 34 -12.77 11.55 -0.84
N VAL A 35 -12.11 11.86 0.28
CA VAL A 35 -11.32 13.08 0.48
C VAL A 35 -9.82 12.76 0.56
N ASP A 36 -9.47 11.65 1.20
CA ASP A 36 -8.09 11.32 1.53
C ASP A 36 -7.76 9.84 1.32
N LEU A 37 -6.46 9.57 1.36
CA LEU A 37 -5.87 8.24 1.31
C LEU A 37 -4.82 8.16 2.41
N THR A 38 -4.88 7.09 3.20
CA THR A 38 -3.94 6.82 4.29
C THR A 38 -3.17 5.55 4.02
N LEU A 39 -1.83 5.65 4.07
CA LEU A 39 -0.89 4.55 3.96
C LEU A 39 -0.34 4.22 5.35
N GLU A 40 -0.43 2.95 5.75
CA GLU A 40 0.08 2.48 7.03
C GLU A 40 1.27 1.54 6.83
N PHE A 41 2.36 1.89 7.50
CA PHE A 41 3.60 1.15 7.50
C PHE A 41 3.84 0.55 8.87
N VAL A 42 3.95 -0.77 8.91
CA VAL A 42 4.17 -1.55 10.13
C VAL A 42 5.53 -2.22 10.08
N TYR A 43 6.24 -2.14 11.19
CA TYR A 43 7.41 -2.93 11.47
C TYR A 43 7.00 -4.19 12.23
N VAL A 44 7.31 -5.36 11.69
CA VAL A 44 7.23 -6.62 12.43
C VAL A 44 8.62 -6.94 12.94
N ASN A 45 8.81 -6.98 14.26
CA ASN A 45 10.10 -7.30 14.84
C ASN A 45 10.44 -8.77 14.53
N PRO A 46 11.57 -9.08 13.87
CA PRO A 46 11.92 -10.45 13.53
C PRO A 46 12.17 -11.34 14.75
N ARG A 47 12.41 -10.75 15.94
CA ARG A 47 12.58 -11.48 17.21
C ARG A 47 11.27 -11.65 17.99
N ALA A 48 10.23 -10.91 17.63
CA ALA A 48 8.90 -10.93 18.27
C ALA A 48 7.85 -10.80 17.16
N THR A 49 7.62 -11.89 16.44
CA THR A 49 6.84 -11.92 15.19
C THR A 49 5.32 -11.87 15.41
N THR A 50 4.87 -11.88 16.67
CA THR A 50 3.45 -11.89 17.04
C THR A 50 2.80 -10.51 17.00
N GLU A 51 3.59 -9.43 17.07
CA GLU A 51 3.07 -8.06 17.14
C GLU A 51 3.78 -7.15 16.14
N GLY A 52 3.01 -6.61 15.20
CA GLY A 52 3.46 -5.55 14.30
C GLY A 52 3.24 -4.18 14.94
N GLN A 53 4.26 -3.33 14.93
CA GLN A 53 4.16 -1.94 15.40
C GLN A 53 3.99 -0.99 14.22
N VAL A 54 2.98 -0.11 14.25
CA VAL A 54 2.85 0.95 13.25
C VAL A 54 3.99 1.95 13.46
N VAL A 55 4.84 2.08 12.46
CA VAL A 55 6.01 2.97 12.50
C VAL A 55 5.81 4.25 11.70
N ALA A 56 4.92 4.23 10.71
CA ALA A 56 4.51 5.43 10.02
C ALA A 56 3.07 5.32 9.51
N ARG A 57 2.36 6.45 9.57
CA ARG A 57 1.07 6.65 8.94
C ARG A 57 1.15 7.92 8.11
N VAL A 58 0.85 7.81 6.82
CA VAL A 58 0.92 8.95 5.89
C VAL A 58 -0.47 9.15 5.31
N THR A 59 -1.10 10.28 5.64
CA THR A 59 -2.38 10.69 5.07
C THR A 59 -2.15 11.75 4.00
N LEU A 60 -2.69 11.50 2.81
CA LEU A 60 -2.56 12.31 1.63
C LEU A 60 -3.95 12.69 1.13
N LEU A 61 -4.08 13.85 0.49
CA LEU A 61 -5.26 14.15 -0.31
C LEU A 61 -5.42 13.11 -1.42
N ARG A 62 -6.67 12.75 -1.74
CA ARG A 62 -6.95 11.71 -2.76
C ARG A 62 -6.24 11.96 -4.08
N ALA A 63 -6.26 13.20 -4.56
CA ALA A 63 -5.61 13.60 -5.81
C ALA A 63 -4.08 13.38 -5.79
N VAL A 64 -3.44 13.53 -4.63
CA VAL A 64 -2.00 13.24 -4.47
C VAL A 64 -1.76 11.74 -4.48
N GLY A 65 -2.63 10.96 -3.81
CA GLY A 65 -2.60 9.50 -3.84
C GLY A 65 -2.74 8.93 -5.26
N GLU A 66 -3.66 9.48 -6.06
CA GLU A 66 -3.85 9.09 -7.47
C GLU A 66 -2.58 9.34 -8.31
N ARG A 67 -1.92 10.50 -8.12
CA ARG A 67 -0.64 10.80 -8.80
C ARG A 67 0.47 9.85 -8.39
N LEU A 68 0.56 9.52 -7.10
CA LEU A 68 1.53 8.56 -6.60
C LEU A 68 1.31 7.18 -7.23
N ALA A 69 0.06 6.70 -7.27
CA ALA A 69 -0.29 5.42 -7.88
C ALA A 69 0.10 5.37 -9.36
N LYS A 70 -0.17 6.46 -10.10
CA LYS A 70 0.23 6.59 -11.51
C LYS A 70 1.75 6.52 -11.68
N ALA A 71 2.50 7.27 -10.89
CA ALA A 71 3.97 7.28 -10.95
C ALA A 71 4.58 5.91 -10.64
N ILE A 72 4.03 5.19 -9.67
CA ILE A 72 4.44 3.81 -9.35
C ILE A 72 4.17 2.90 -10.55
N GLY A 73 2.96 2.95 -11.11
CA GLY A 73 2.58 2.13 -12.27
C GLY A 73 3.46 2.37 -13.49
N GLU A 74 3.71 3.63 -13.83
CA GLU A 74 4.61 4.02 -14.92
C GLU A 74 6.04 3.50 -14.69
N THR A 75 6.55 3.62 -13.47
CA THR A 75 7.88 3.12 -13.10
C THR A 75 7.99 1.60 -13.29
N VAL A 76 6.97 0.85 -12.85
CA VAL A 76 6.90 -0.61 -13.04
C VAL A 76 6.86 -0.97 -14.52
N LEU A 77 6.02 -0.29 -15.31
CA LEU A 77 5.94 -0.51 -16.76
C LEU A 77 7.27 -0.24 -17.46
N GLN A 78 7.96 0.84 -17.10
CA GLN A 78 9.29 1.18 -17.63
C GLN A 78 10.34 0.13 -17.25
N HIS A 79 10.32 -0.37 -16.00
CA HIS A 79 11.22 -1.43 -15.56
C HIS A 79 11.01 -2.72 -16.38
N GLU A 80 9.76 -3.15 -16.53
CA GLU A 80 9.41 -4.33 -17.31
C GLU A 80 9.74 -4.18 -18.81
N ALA A 81 9.53 -2.99 -19.38
CA ALA A 81 9.91 -2.70 -20.76
C ALA A 81 11.43 -2.80 -20.98
N LYS A 82 12.24 -2.26 -20.06
CA LYS A 82 13.71 -2.39 -20.08
C LYS A 82 14.17 -3.84 -19.95
N LYS A 83 13.52 -4.62 -19.08
CA LYS A 83 13.83 -6.04 -18.88
C LYS A 83 13.53 -6.90 -20.12
N LYS A 84 12.52 -6.53 -20.91
CA LYS A 84 12.13 -7.23 -22.15
C LYS A 84 12.94 -6.81 -23.39
N GLY A 85 13.98 -5.97 -23.24
CA GLY A 85 14.89 -5.64 -24.34
C GLY A 85 14.28 -4.82 -25.47
N LYS A 86 13.20 -4.08 -25.23
CA LYS A 86 12.70 -3.08 -26.19
C LYS A 86 13.52 -1.79 -26.06
N ASN A 87 14.68 -1.78 -26.70
CA ASN A 87 15.32 -0.56 -27.21
C ASN A 87 15.27 -0.62 -28.73
#